data_AF-A0A936JWL0-F1
#
_entry.id   AF-A0A936JWL0-F1
#
_cell.length_a   1.000
_cell.length_b   1.000
_cell.length_c   1.000
_cell.angle_alpha   90.00
_cell.angle_beta   90.00
_cell.angle_gamma   90.00
#
_symmetry.space_group_name_H-M   'P 1'
#
loop_
_entity.id
_entity.type
_entity.pdbx_description
1 polymer ?
#
loop_
_entity_poly.entity_id
_entity_poly.type
_entity_poly.pdbx_seq_one_letter_code
_entity_poly.pdbx_strand_id
1 'polypeptide(L)'
;MSSSLALFYRFVLRNPERVEWHLDRLYELGRIDVKPNLWQVSLGVAYMLHRMVFRPSTIGIDETPVRRTFRARLWQYRPLRFPFLLWQKAIDPIDLTGLSGSMERKHSHLVGAYHPGDNALYDLECMTCDADALAKLREDVVKIIQGDSARARFFQDLTVYEGYHPRLLQLIDRAMAGDFAPQPGKEDHPDTTLRGFLRWCAAQPDTPEATFDALLQGTLRFEPKLANDNG
;
A
#
# COMPACT_ATOMS: atom_id res chain seq x y z
N MET A 1 -19.10 -6.61 20.62
CA MET A 1 -17.72 -6.09 20.75
C MET A 1 -17.61 -5.36 22.08
N SER A 2 -16.60 -5.63 22.91
CA SER A 2 -16.41 -4.89 24.16
C SER A 2 -16.06 -3.43 23.87
N SER A 3 -16.41 -2.51 24.78
CA SER A 3 -16.11 -1.08 24.63
C SER A 3 -14.61 -0.82 24.40
N SER A 4 -13.75 -1.57 25.09
CA SER A 4 -12.30 -1.47 24.97
C SER A 4 -11.78 -1.89 23.57
N LEU A 5 -12.34 -2.96 23.00
CA LEU A 5 -11.92 -3.43 21.67
C LEU A 5 -12.37 -2.47 20.56
N ALA A 6 -13.55 -1.86 20.71
CA ALA A 6 -14.03 -0.82 19.81
C ALA A 6 -13.10 0.41 19.79
N LEU A 7 -12.67 0.86 20.98
CA LEU A 7 -11.73 1.96 21.12
C LEU A 7 -10.36 1.61 20.53
N PHE A 8 -9.88 0.38 20.74
CA PHE A 8 -8.65 -0.11 20.15
C PHE A 8 -8.70 -0.06 18.62
N TYR A 9 -9.76 -0.55 17.99
CA TYR A 9 -9.88 -0.49 16.53
C TYR A 9 -9.94 0.94 16.00
N ARG A 10 -10.62 1.85 16.69
CA ARG A 10 -10.62 3.27 16.32
C ARG A 10 -9.25 3.92 16.46
N PHE A 11 -8.43 3.45 17.39
CA PHE A 11 -7.07 3.93 17.53
C PHE A 11 -6.15 3.39 16.43
N VAL A 12 -6.20 2.07 16.16
CA VAL A 12 -5.28 1.40 15.23
C VAL A 12 -5.69 1.55 13.76
N LEU A 13 -6.98 1.37 13.46
CA LEU A 13 -7.52 1.38 12.09
C LEU A 13 -8.13 2.72 11.69
N ARG A 14 -8.27 3.65 12.64
CA ARG A 14 -8.86 5.00 12.51
C ARG A 14 -10.35 5.03 12.17
N ASN A 15 -10.77 4.28 11.16
CA ASN A 15 -12.15 4.15 10.70
C ASN A 15 -12.43 2.66 10.42
N PRO A 16 -12.59 1.85 11.49
CA PRO A 16 -12.80 0.40 11.35
C PRO A 16 -14.05 0.08 10.52
N GLU A 17 -15.09 0.90 10.61
CA GLU A 17 -16.32 0.72 9.84
C GLU A 17 -16.05 0.83 8.32
N ARG A 18 -15.19 1.76 7.90
CA ARG A 18 -14.78 1.88 6.50
C ARG A 18 -13.83 0.77 6.05
N VAL A 19 -12.96 0.29 6.94
CA VAL A 19 -12.10 -0.86 6.64
C VAL A 19 -12.96 -2.08 6.39
N GLU A 20 -13.91 -2.38 7.27
CA GLU A 20 -14.86 -3.49 7.10
C GLU A 20 -15.66 -3.35 5.80
N TRP A 21 -16.21 -2.17 5.52
CA TRP A 21 -16.91 -1.90 4.26
C TRP A 21 -16.04 -2.17 3.02
N HIS A 22 -14.78 -1.74 3.01
CA HIS A 22 -13.88 -2.02 1.88
C HIS A 22 -13.57 -3.51 1.76
N LEU A 23 -13.35 -4.23 2.86
CA LEU A 23 -13.11 -5.67 2.84
C LEU A 23 -14.30 -6.42 2.28
N ASP A 24 -15.52 -6.09 2.74
CA ASP A 24 -16.76 -6.63 2.20
C ASP A 24 -16.86 -6.36 0.70
N ARG A 25 -16.62 -5.11 0.29
CA ARG A 25 -16.71 -4.72 -1.11
C ARG A 25 -15.71 -5.45 -2.00
N LEU A 26 -14.46 -5.57 -1.56
CA LEU A 26 -13.41 -6.29 -2.29
C LEU A 26 -13.73 -7.77 -2.42
N TYR A 27 -14.29 -8.37 -1.36
CA TYR A 27 -14.68 -9.77 -1.33
C TYR A 27 -15.87 -10.03 -2.27
N GLU A 28 -16.91 -9.20 -2.21
CA GLU A 28 -18.08 -9.26 -3.12
C GLU A 28 -17.69 -9.12 -4.59
N LEU A 29 -16.71 -8.26 -4.89
CA LEU A 29 -16.18 -8.08 -6.24
C LEU A 29 -15.24 -9.21 -6.69
N GLY A 30 -14.97 -10.21 -5.83
CA GLY A 30 -14.06 -11.31 -6.12
C GLY A 30 -12.59 -10.88 -6.27
N ARG A 31 -12.22 -9.72 -5.71
CA ARG A 31 -10.85 -9.18 -5.80
C ARG A 31 -9.92 -9.82 -4.78
N ILE A 32 -10.48 -10.20 -3.64
CA ILE A 32 -9.82 -10.92 -2.56
C ILE A 32 -10.58 -12.23 -2.34
N ASP A 33 -9.85 -13.28 -1.95
CA ASP A 33 -10.39 -14.62 -1.75
C ASP A 33 -10.59 -14.97 -0.27
N VAL A 34 -10.03 -14.16 0.62
CA VAL A 34 -10.19 -14.27 2.07
C VAL A 34 -10.53 -12.92 2.66
N LYS A 35 -11.40 -12.93 3.69
CA LYS A 35 -11.81 -11.73 4.41
C LYS A 35 -11.31 -11.80 5.86
N PRO A 36 -10.16 -11.18 6.19
CA PRO A 36 -9.69 -11.12 7.57
C PRO A 36 -10.64 -10.27 8.42
N ASN A 37 -10.72 -10.56 9.71
CA ASN A 37 -11.46 -9.71 10.65
C ASN A 37 -10.65 -8.47 11.06
N LEU A 38 -11.28 -7.51 11.75
CA LEU A 38 -10.62 -6.26 12.16
C LEU A 38 -9.42 -6.46 13.10
N TRP A 39 -9.44 -7.53 13.90
CA TRP A 39 -8.29 -7.87 14.75
C TRP A 39 -7.09 -8.29 13.91
N GLN A 40 -7.29 -9.20 12.96
CA GLN A 40 -6.28 -9.64 12.02
C GLN A 40 -5.71 -8.48 11.18
N VAL A 41 -6.55 -7.53 10.75
CA VAL A 41 -6.07 -6.32 10.04
C VAL A 41 -5.27 -5.41 10.96
N SER A 42 -5.62 -5.34 12.25
CA SER A 42 -4.84 -4.61 13.25
C SER A 42 -3.45 -5.25 13.47
N LEU A 43 -3.34 -6.59 13.39
CA LEU A 43 -2.04 -7.27 13.33
C LEU A 43 -1.28 -6.93 12.03
N GLY A 44 -1.99 -6.75 10.91
CA GLY A 44 -1.45 -6.19 9.67
C GLY A 44 -0.86 -4.78 9.83
N VAL A 45 -1.49 -3.93 10.64
CA VAL A 45 -0.93 -2.60 10.99
C VAL A 45 0.37 -2.76 11.78
N ALA A 46 0.41 -3.66 12.77
CA ALA A 46 1.63 -3.95 13.51
C ALA A 46 2.75 -4.49 12.59
N TYR A 47 2.40 -5.30 11.59
CA TYR A 47 3.33 -5.76 10.55
C TYR A 47 3.91 -4.60 9.73
N MET A 48 3.07 -3.68 9.26
CA MET A 48 3.53 -2.49 8.52
C MET A 48 4.46 -1.62 9.38
N LEU A 49 4.13 -1.42 10.66
CA LEU A 49 5.00 -0.72 11.61
C LEU A 49 6.35 -1.42 11.78
N HIS A 50 6.33 -2.74 12.00
CA HIS A 50 7.54 -3.54 12.10
C HIS A 50 8.41 -3.38 10.84
N ARG A 51 7.82 -3.47 9.65
CA ARG A 51 8.53 -3.25 8.38
C ARG A 51 9.14 -1.85 8.30
N MET A 52 8.41 -0.81 8.69
CA MET A 52 8.91 0.58 8.67
C MET A 52 10.14 0.77 9.57
N VAL A 53 10.16 0.11 10.73
CA VAL A 53 11.25 0.24 11.72
C VAL A 53 12.45 -0.64 11.34
N PHE A 54 12.21 -1.91 11.00
CA PHE A 54 13.28 -2.91 10.84
C PHE A 54 13.70 -3.15 9.39
N ARG A 55 12.89 -2.75 8.40
CA ARG A 55 13.17 -2.91 6.96
C ARG A 55 12.93 -1.61 6.17
N PRO A 56 13.46 -0.45 6.60
CA PRO A 56 13.17 0.85 5.98
C PRO A 56 13.68 0.97 4.54
N SER A 57 14.64 0.13 4.13
CA SER A 57 15.14 0.03 2.75
C SER A 57 14.10 -0.49 1.77
N THR A 58 13.07 -1.20 2.25
CA THR A 58 12.00 -1.76 1.41
C THR A 58 10.90 -0.75 1.08
N ILE A 59 11.01 0.50 1.56
CA ILE A 59 9.97 1.53 1.46
C ILE A 59 10.50 2.74 0.70
N GLY A 60 10.07 2.89 -0.56
CA GLY A 60 10.31 4.08 -1.36
C GLY A 60 11.79 4.31 -1.73
N ILE A 61 12.61 3.25 -1.68
CA ILE A 61 14.02 3.23 -2.09
C ILE A 61 14.18 2.11 -3.12
N ASP A 62 14.95 2.40 -4.16
CA ASP A 62 15.30 1.47 -5.23
C ASP A 62 16.67 1.89 -5.82
N GLU A 63 17.27 1.01 -6.62
CA GLU A 63 18.50 1.28 -7.38
C GLU A 63 18.23 2.05 -8.68
N THR A 64 16.96 2.32 -8.99
CA THR A 64 16.55 3.15 -10.13
C THR A 64 17.28 4.51 -10.09
N PRO A 65 17.78 5.02 -11.23
CA PRO A 65 18.41 6.34 -11.28
C PRO A 65 17.50 7.47 -10.78
N VAL A 66 18.09 8.43 -10.07
CA VAL A 66 17.43 9.67 -9.66
C VAL A 66 17.37 10.63 -10.84
N ARG A 67 16.23 11.32 -11.01
CA ARG A 67 16.03 12.33 -12.06
C ARG A 67 17.10 13.41 -11.98
N ARG A 68 17.50 13.89 -13.16
CA ARG A 68 18.56 14.91 -13.29
C ARG A 68 18.18 16.30 -12.80
N THR A 69 16.91 16.56 -12.52
CA THR A 69 16.44 17.87 -12.04
C THR A 69 17.02 18.18 -10.66
N PHE A 70 17.30 19.46 -10.41
CA PHE A 70 17.82 19.90 -9.11
C PHE A 70 16.89 19.51 -7.96
N ARG A 71 15.58 19.67 -8.17
CA ARG A 71 14.56 19.36 -7.16
C ARG A 71 14.51 17.88 -6.81
N ALA A 72 14.57 16.98 -7.79
CA ALA A 72 14.59 15.54 -7.52
C ALA A 72 15.86 15.11 -6.77
N ARG A 73 17.03 15.67 -7.14
CA ARG A 73 18.29 15.42 -6.42
C ARG A 73 18.24 15.88 -4.96
N LEU A 74 17.65 17.05 -4.70
CA LEU A 74 17.43 17.53 -3.34
C LEU A 74 16.46 16.63 -2.57
N TRP A 75 15.36 16.22 -3.20
CA TRP A 75 14.31 15.39 -2.61
C TRP A 75 14.64 13.90 -2.54
N GLN A 76 15.76 13.46 -3.13
CA GLN A 76 16.34 12.16 -2.81
C GLN A 76 16.62 12.05 -1.29
N TYR A 77 16.98 13.16 -0.65
CA TYR A 77 17.05 13.22 0.80
C TYR A 77 15.63 13.30 1.41
N ARG A 78 15.17 12.16 1.93
CA ARG A 78 13.78 11.95 2.41
C ARG A 78 13.25 13.05 3.35
N PRO A 79 14.02 13.57 4.33
CA PRO A 79 13.52 14.63 5.22
C PRO A 79 13.11 15.91 4.49
N LEU A 80 13.78 16.26 3.37
CA LEU A 80 13.43 17.44 2.57
C LEU A 80 12.20 17.21 1.68
N ARG A 81 11.95 15.95 1.31
CA ARG A 81 10.78 15.55 0.52
C ARG A 81 9.52 15.40 1.36
N PHE A 82 9.66 14.99 2.62
CA PHE A 82 8.56 14.60 3.49
C PHE A 82 7.44 15.66 3.64
N PRO A 83 7.73 16.97 3.83
CA PRO A 83 6.68 17.98 3.92
C PRO A 83 5.81 18.07 2.66
N PHE A 84 6.41 17.86 1.49
CA PHE A 84 5.69 17.91 0.21
C PHE A 84 4.82 16.68 -0.01
N LEU A 85 5.26 15.51 0.46
CA LEU A 85 4.45 14.29 0.45
C LEU A 85 3.20 14.45 1.33
N LEU A 86 3.34 15.04 2.52
CA LEU A 86 2.20 15.34 3.40
C LEU A 86 1.27 16.38 2.80
N TRP A 87 1.82 17.48 2.27
CA TRP A 87 1.03 18.57 1.69
C TRP A 87 0.17 18.10 0.52
N GLN A 88 0.70 17.21 -0.32
CA GLN A 88 -0.02 16.60 -1.44
C GLN A 88 -0.90 15.42 -1.05
N LYS A 89 -0.94 15.07 0.25
CA LYS A 89 -1.60 13.87 0.77
C LYS A 89 -1.12 12.59 0.10
N ALA A 90 0.11 12.60 -0.41
CA ALA A 90 0.75 11.46 -1.07
C ALA A 90 1.23 10.40 -0.07
N ILE A 91 1.19 10.67 1.24
CA ILE A 91 1.37 9.66 2.29
C ILE A 91 0.35 9.92 3.40
N ASP A 92 -0.04 8.87 4.13
CA ASP A 92 -0.75 8.98 5.40
C ASP A 92 0.04 8.26 6.49
N PRO A 93 0.61 8.98 7.48
CA PRO A 93 1.33 8.34 8.58
C PRO A 93 0.39 7.62 9.57
N ILE A 94 -0.93 7.77 9.43
CA ILE A 94 -1.92 7.25 10.37
C ILE A 94 -2.73 6.09 9.76
N ASP A 95 -2.91 6.06 8.43
CA ASP A 95 -3.54 4.94 7.72
C ASP A 95 -2.48 4.05 7.07
N LEU A 96 -1.98 3.07 7.82
CA LEU A 96 -0.88 2.20 7.37
C LEU A 96 -1.32 1.07 6.44
N THR A 97 -2.63 0.80 6.35
CA THR A 97 -3.18 -0.21 5.45
C THR A 97 -3.67 0.36 4.13
N GLY A 98 -3.90 1.67 4.05
CA GLY A 98 -4.61 2.28 2.93
C GLY A 98 -6.10 1.90 2.85
N LEU A 99 -6.60 0.93 3.63
CA LEU A 99 -7.98 0.47 3.62
C LEU A 99 -8.94 1.49 4.25
N SER A 100 -8.48 2.46 5.04
CA SER A 100 -9.38 3.51 5.56
C SER A 100 -9.39 4.77 4.68
N GLY A 101 -8.42 4.93 3.79
CA GLY A 101 -8.26 6.09 2.91
C GLY A 101 -9.34 6.24 1.84
N SER A 102 -9.58 7.48 1.41
CA SER A 102 -10.42 7.76 0.24
C SER A 102 -9.71 7.43 -1.09
N MET A 103 -10.49 7.28 -2.17
CA MET A 103 -9.93 7.10 -3.52
C MET A 103 -9.08 8.29 -3.96
N GLU A 104 -9.47 9.52 -3.58
CA GLU A 104 -8.66 10.72 -3.81
C GLU A 104 -7.27 10.61 -3.15
N ARG A 105 -7.20 10.07 -1.92
CA ARG A 105 -5.91 9.87 -1.24
C ARG A 105 -5.08 8.78 -1.88
N LYS A 106 -5.68 7.66 -2.28
CA LYS A 106 -4.99 6.59 -3.02
C LYS A 106 -4.45 7.10 -4.36
N HIS A 107 -5.24 7.93 -5.06
CA HIS A 107 -4.81 8.60 -6.27
C HIS A 107 -3.58 9.49 -6.00
N SER A 108 -3.66 10.41 -5.03
CA SER A 108 -2.52 11.25 -4.62
C SER A 108 -1.29 10.44 -4.22
N HIS A 109 -1.48 9.32 -3.53
CA HIS A 109 -0.43 8.41 -3.13
C HIS A 109 0.29 7.81 -4.33
N LEU A 110 -0.45 7.21 -5.26
CA LEU A 110 0.13 6.58 -6.46
C LEU A 110 0.85 7.59 -7.36
N VAL A 111 0.36 8.83 -7.51
CA VAL A 111 1.06 9.81 -8.37
C VAL A 111 2.22 10.51 -7.68
N GLY A 112 2.26 10.56 -6.33
CA GLY A 112 3.20 11.36 -5.56
C GLY A 112 4.24 10.57 -4.75
N ALA A 113 3.94 9.34 -4.35
CA ALA A 113 4.86 8.46 -3.65
C ALA A 113 5.45 7.43 -4.62
N TYR A 114 6.74 7.14 -4.46
CA TYR A 114 7.43 6.17 -5.29
C TYR A 114 7.23 4.74 -4.76
N HIS A 115 6.90 3.82 -5.66
CA HIS A 115 6.75 2.39 -5.39
C HIS A 115 7.78 1.60 -6.19
N PRO A 116 8.68 0.84 -5.55
CA PRO A 116 9.62 -0.03 -6.25
C PRO A 116 8.90 -1.25 -6.86
N GLY A 117 9.33 -1.67 -8.04
CA GLY A 117 8.77 -2.82 -8.76
C GLY A 117 7.25 -2.77 -8.86
N ASP A 118 6.60 -3.84 -8.39
CA ASP A 118 5.15 -4.03 -8.44
C ASP A 118 4.41 -3.57 -7.18
N ASN A 119 5.07 -2.90 -6.23
CA ASN A 119 4.44 -2.54 -4.95
C ASN A 119 3.25 -1.59 -5.09
N ALA A 120 3.08 -0.93 -6.24
CA ALA A 120 1.88 -0.14 -6.54
C ALA A 120 0.62 -0.99 -6.79
N LEU A 121 0.77 -2.30 -7.03
CA LEU A 121 -0.37 -3.22 -7.24
C LEU A 121 -1.30 -3.25 -6.02
N TYR A 122 -0.75 -3.17 -4.81
CA TYR A 122 -1.53 -3.09 -3.58
C TYR A 122 -2.60 -1.98 -3.63
N ASP A 123 -2.18 -0.75 -3.95
CA ASP A 123 -3.07 0.40 -4.01
C ASP A 123 -4.01 0.32 -5.21
N LEU A 124 -3.55 -0.20 -6.34
CA LEU A 124 -4.39 -0.44 -7.52
C LEU A 124 -5.52 -1.43 -7.21
N GLU A 125 -5.23 -2.52 -6.49
CA GLU A 125 -6.24 -3.47 -6.02
C GLU A 125 -7.25 -2.77 -5.09
N CYS A 126 -6.77 -1.94 -4.16
CA CYS A 126 -7.65 -1.15 -3.29
C CYS A 126 -8.57 -0.20 -4.07
N MET A 127 -8.10 0.36 -5.19
CA MET A 127 -8.88 1.29 -6.02
C MET A 127 -10.00 0.62 -6.81
N THR A 128 -10.00 -0.72 -6.94
CA THR A 128 -11.04 -1.46 -7.68
C THR A 128 -12.44 -1.40 -7.04
N CYS A 129 -12.55 -0.91 -5.80
CA CYS A 129 -13.83 -0.65 -5.16
C CYS A 129 -14.66 0.45 -5.84
N ASP A 130 -14.00 1.31 -6.63
CA ASP A 130 -14.62 2.37 -7.43
C ASP A 130 -14.32 2.12 -8.92
N ALA A 131 -15.39 1.96 -9.71
CA ALA A 131 -15.30 1.60 -11.12
C ALA A 131 -14.54 2.63 -11.98
N ASP A 132 -14.54 3.90 -11.57
CA ASP A 132 -13.92 4.98 -12.35
C ASP A 132 -12.51 5.33 -11.86
N ALA A 133 -12.10 4.82 -10.69
CA ALA A 133 -10.90 5.29 -10.01
C ALA A 133 -9.63 5.04 -10.83
N LEU A 134 -9.51 3.86 -11.44
CA LEU A 134 -8.37 3.51 -12.30
C LEU A 134 -8.32 4.34 -13.59
N ALA A 135 -9.47 4.60 -14.21
CA ALA A 135 -9.54 5.43 -15.41
C ALA A 135 -9.09 6.87 -15.13
N LYS A 136 -9.58 7.47 -14.03
CA LYS A 136 -9.17 8.81 -13.58
C LYS A 136 -7.67 8.88 -13.26
N LEU A 137 -7.15 7.87 -12.57
CA LEU A 137 -5.72 7.76 -12.28
C LEU A 137 -4.89 7.68 -13.57
N ARG A 138 -5.32 6.86 -14.53
CA ARG A 138 -4.66 6.70 -15.83
C ARG A 138 -4.54 8.03 -16.56
N GLU A 139 -5.64 8.78 -16.67
CA GLU A 139 -5.65 10.09 -17.34
C GLU A 139 -4.67 11.08 -16.70
N ASP A 140 -4.65 11.14 -15.37
CA ASP A 140 -3.74 12.04 -14.65
C ASP A 140 -2.28 11.59 -14.77
N VAL A 141 -1.99 10.29 -14.73
CA VAL A 141 -0.64 9.77 -14.97
C VAL A 141 -0.15 10.10 -16.37
N VAL A 142 -1.00 10.02 -17.41
CA VAL A 142 -0.65 10.43 -18.77
C VAL A 142 -0.26 11.92 -18.82
N LYS A 143 -1.05 12.80 -18.19
CA LYS A 143 -0.74 14.24 -18.10
C LYS A 143 0.58 14.48 -17.35
N ILE A 144 0.87 13.68 -16.31
CA ILE A 144 2.13 13.76 -15.57
C ILE A 144 3.30 13.34 -16.45
N ILE A 145 3.17 12.27 -17.24
CA ILE A 145 4.22 11.80 -18.16
C ILE A 145 4.53 12.85 -19.22
N GLN A 146 3.51 13.47 -19.81
CA GLN A 146 3.67 14.53 -20.81
C GLN A 146 4.49 15.71 -20.26
N GLY A 147 4.33 16.05 -18.98
CA GLY A 147 5.21 17.02 -18.31
C GLY A 147 4.95 18.49 -18.68
N ASP A 148 3.85 18.78 -19.39
CA ASP A 148 3.58 20.12 -19.93
C ASP A 148 3.21 21.14 -18.84
N SER A 149 2.66 20.69 -17.72
CA SER A 149 2.25 21.55 -16.60
C SER A 149 3.26 21.61 -15.46
N ALA A 150 3.23 22.69 -14.68
CA ALA A 150 4.01 22.81 -13.45
C ALA A 150 3.65 21.71 -12.42
N ARG A 151 2.36 21.32 -12.35
CA ARG A 151 1.86 20.20 -11.53
C ARG A 151 2.49 18.88 -11.97
N ALA A 152 2.50 18.60 -13.27
CA ALA A 152 3.11 17.38 -13.82
C ALA A 152 4.60 17.28 -13.45
N ARG A 153 5.38 18.32 -13.72
CA ARG A 153 6.80 18.37 -13.37
C ARG A 153 7.04 18.25 -11.86
N PHE A 154 6.15 18.82 -11.06
CA PHE A 154 6.19 18.67 -9.61
C PHE A 154 6.03 17.22 -9.17
N PHE A 155 5.04 16.48 -9.67
CA PHE A 155 4.86 15.07 -9.33
C PHE A 155 6.00 14.19 -9.84
N GLN A 156 6.51 14.46 -11.05
CA GLN A 156 7.70 13.80 -11.59
C GLN A 156 8.88 13.91 -10.60
N ASP A 157 9.19 15.12 -10.15
CA ASP A 157 10.30 15.33 -9.20
C ASP A 157 9.99 14.79 -7.80
N LEU A 158 8.74 14.85 -7.35
CA LEU A 158 8.33 14.35 -6.03
C LEU A 158 8.58 12.84 -5.90
N THR A 159 8.37 12.09 -6.98
CA THR A 159 8.66 10.65 -7.02
C THR A 159 10.16 10.34 -7.14
N VAL A 160 11.00 11.36 -7.37
CA VAL A 160 12.48 11.34 -7.39
C VAL A 160 13.11 10.50 -8.52
N TYR A 161 12.62 9.29 -8.75
CA TYR A 161 13.24 8.31 -9.63
C TYR A 161 12.75 8.40 -11.07
N GLU A 162 13.64 8.10 -12.01
CA GLU A 162 13.34 8.04 -13.44
C GLU A 162 12.37 6.89 -13.76
N GLY A 163 11.55 7.05 -14.81
CA GLY A 163 10.68 5.97 -15.29
C GLY A 163 9.49 5.58 -14.40
N TYR A 164 9.32 6.19 -13.22
CA TYR A 164 8.24 5.82 -12.29
C TYR A 164 6.84 5.93 -12.89
N HIS A 165 6.43 7.12 -13.38
CA HIS A 165 5.08 7.30 -13.93
C HIS A 165 4.81 6.46 -15.19
N PRO A 166 5.75 6.30 -16.15
CA PRO A 166 5.60 5.34 -17.24
C PRO A 166 5.38 3.89 -16.76
N ARG A 167 6.12 3.43 -15.75
CA ARG A 167 5.91 2.09 -15.16
C ARG A 167 4.55 1.99 -14.47
N LEU A 168 4.17 3.01 -13.70
CA LEU A 168 2.85 3.07 -13.08
C LEU A 168 1.73 3.00 -14.12
N LEU A 169 1.86 3.69 -15.26
CA LEU A 169 0.88 3.62 -16.35
C LEU A 169 0.73 2.19 -16.87
N GLN A 170 1.83 1.45 -17.04
CA GLN A 170 1.78 0.03 -17.44
C GLN A 170 1.04 -0.83 -16.41
N LEU A 171 1.28 -0.62 -15.11
CA LEU A 171 0.55 -1.32 -14.05
C LEU A 171 -0.94 -0.96 -14.04
N ILE A 172 -1.29 0.30 -14.29
CA ILE A 172 -2.69 0.74 -14.39
C ILE A 172 -3.37 0.09 -15.60
N ASP A 173 -2.72 0.07 -16.77
CA ASP A 173 -3.26 -0.54 -17.98
C ASP A 173 -3.53 -2.05 -17.76
N ARG A 174 -2.62 -2.75 -17.07
CA ARG A 174 -2.81 -4.16 -16.67
C ARG A 174 -3.97 -4.33 -15.68
N ALA A 175 -4.02 -3.50 -14.63
CA ALA A 175 -5.09 -3.52 -13.64
C ALA A 175 -6.47 -3.27 -14.27
N MET A 176 -6.56 -2.36 -15.24
CA MET A 176 -7.78 -2.10 -16.01
C MET A 176 -8.19 -3.28 -16.89
N ALA A 177 -7.23 -4.08 -17.35
CA ALA A 177 -7.48 -5.36 -18.03
C ALA A 177 -7.79 -6.52 -17.06
N GLY A 178 -7.80 -6.26 -15.74
CA GLY A 178 -8.04 -7.26 -14.70
C GLY A 178 -6.80 -8.08 -14.32
N ASP A 179 -5.62 -7.73 -14.83
CA ASP A 179 -4.35 -8.37 -14.50
C ASP A 179 -3.67 -7.64 -13.33
N PHE A 180 -3.68 -8.28 -12.17
CA PHE A 180 -2.99 -7.85 -10.95
C PHE A 180 -1.84 -8.78 -10.57
N ALA A 181 -1.36 -9.63 -11.49
CA ALA A 181 -0.29 -10.56 -11.19
C ALA A 181 1.02 -9.79 -10.92
N PRO A 182 1.68 -9.94 -9.76
CA PRO A 182 3.01 -9.42 -9.58
C PRO A 182 4.03 -10.28 -10.36
N GLN A 183 5.30 -9.87 -10.35
CA GLN A 183 6.40 -10.71 -10.80
C GLN A 183 6.37 -12.09 -10.12
N PRO A 184 6.81 -13.16 -10.84
CA PRO A 184 6.83 -14.51 -10.29
C PRO A 184 7.55 -14.59 -8.94
N GLY A 185 6.96 -15.31 -7.99
CA GLY A 185 7.47 -15.48 -6.63
C GLY A 185 7.08 -14.38 -5.65
N LYS A 186 6.22 -13.43 -6.05
CA LYS A 186 5.69 -12.35 -5.18
C LYS A 186 4.17 -12.37 -5.02
N GLU A 187 3.49 -13.39 -5.54
CA GLU A 187 2.03 -13.51 -5.60
C GLU A 187 1.38 -13.41 -4.23
N ASP A 188 2.00 -14.05 -3.23
CA ASP A 188 1.52 -14.11 -1.84
C ASP A 188 2.29 -13.18 -0.90
N HIS A 189 3.15 -12.31 -1.42
CA HIS A 189 3.98 -11.46 -0.57
C HIS A 189 3.17 -10.27 -0.03
N PRO A 190 3.04 -10.08 1.31
CA PRO A 190 2.18 -9.06 1.90
C PRO A 190 2.62 -7.62 1.62
N ASP A 191 3.85 -7.42 1.13
CA ASP A 191 4.34 -6.10 0.73
C ASP A 191 4.06 -5.73 -0.75
N THR A 192 3.59 -6.68 -1.55
CA THR A 192 3.48 -6.51 -3.00
C THR A 192 2.03 -6.36 -3.46
N THR A 193 1.13 -7.21 -2.97
CA THR A 193 -0.29 -7.20 -3.35
C THR A 193 -1.17 -7.06 -2.11
N LEU A 194 -2.34 -6.43 -2.27
CA LEU A 194 -3.37 -6.37 -1.25
C LEU A 194 -3.88 -7.78 -0.94
N ARG A 195 -4.02 -8.63 -1.95
CA ARG A 195 -4.39 -10.04 -1.73
C ARG A 195 -3.39 -10.77 -0.83
N GLY A 196 -2.09 -10.65 -1.11
CA GLY A 196 -1.04 -11.24 -0.28
C GLY A 196 -1.09 -10.71 1.15
N PHE A 197 -1.30 -9.41 1.33
CA PHE A 197 -1.47 -8.79 2.65
C PHE A 197 -2.67 -9.34 3.41
N LEU A 198 -3.83 -9.44 2.77
CA LEU A 198 -5.05 -9.92 3.42
C LEU A 198 -5.00 -11.42 3.71
N ARG A 199 -4.35 -12.22 2.88
CA ARG A 199 -4.03 -13.63 3.16
C ARG A 199 -3.11 -13.75 4.37
N TRP A 200 -2.07 -12.91 4.44
CA TRP A 200 -1.19 -12.87 5.61
C TRP A 200 -1.95 -12.49 6.88
N CYS A 201 -2.83 -11.48 6.83
CA CYS A 201 -3.68 -11.08 7.94
C CYS A 201 -4.61 -12.24 8.36
N ALA A 202 -5.29 -12.88 7.40
CA ALA A 202 -6.21 -13.98 7.66
C ALA A 202 -5.53 -15.22 8.26
N ALA A 203 -4.22 -15.39 8.06
CA ALA A 203 -3.42 -16.44 8.68
C ALA A 203 -2.98 -16.13 10.13
N GLN A 204 -3.20 -14.91 10.60
CA GLN A 204 -2.90 -14.53 11.99
C GLN A 204 -4.01 -15.00 12.95
N PRO A 205 -3.73 -15.09 14.26
CA PRO A 205 -4.77 -15.36 15.26
C PRO A 205 -5.93 -14.37 15.14
N ASP A 206 -7.15 -14.88 15.23
CA ASP A 206 -8.38 -14.15 14.94
C ASP A 206 -8.94 -13.38 16.15
N THR A 207 -8.34 -13.56 17.33
CA THR A 207 -8.76 -12.94 18.59
C THR A 207 -7.55 -12.45 19.41
N PRO A 208 -7.74 -11.43 20.28
CA PRO A 208 -6.70 -10.97 21.20
C PRO A 208 -6.14 -12.08 22.10
N GLU A 209 -7.01 -12.97 22.59
CA GLU A 209 -6.65 -14.09 23.44
C GLU A 209 -5.73 -15.06 22.69
N ALA A 210 -6.10 -15.45 21.47
CA ALA A 210 -5.27 -16.32 20.64
C ALA A 210 -3.94 -15.65 20.24
N THR A 211 -3.91 -14.33 20.03
CA THR A 211 -2.66 -13.59 19.82
C THR A 211 -1.75 -13.63 21.04
N PHE A 212 -2.31 -13.45 22.23
CA PHE A 212 -1.55 -13.51 23.48
C PHE A 212 -0.98 -14.91 23.73
N ASP A 213 -1.78 -15.95 23.52
CA ASP A 213 -1.33 -17.34 23.61
C ASP A 213 -0.21 -17.64 22.61
N ALA A 214 -0.36 -17.20 21.36
CA ALA A 214 0.67 -17.36 20.34
C ALA A 214 1.97 -16.62 20.68
N LEU A 215 1.87 -15.43 21.29
CA LEU A 215 3.02 -14.68 21.77
C LEU A 215 3.76 -15.42 22.89
N LEU A 216 3.03 -15.91 23.90
CA LEU A 216 3.60 -16.67 25.01
C LEU A 216 4.28 -17.97 24.55
N GLN A 217 3.74 -18.60 23.52
CA GLN A 217 4.29 -19.83 22.94
C GLN A 217 5.41 -19.55 21.93
N GLY A 218 5.71 -18.29 21.60
CA GLY A 218 6.70 -17.94 20.57
C GLY A 218 6.30 -18.34 19.15
N THR A 219 5.00 -18.55 18.91
CA THR A 219 4.46 -18.99 17.60
C THR A 219 3.90 -17.84 16.78
N LEU A 220 3.76 -16.64 17.35
CA LEU A 220 3.38 -15.42 16.62
C LEU A 220 4.51 -15.00 15.67
N ARG A 221 4.21 -14.92 14.36
CA ARG A 221 5.22 -14.61 13.32
C ARG A 221 4.82 -13.38 12.50
N PHE A 222 5.71 -12.40 12.48
CA PHE A 222 5.60 -11.21 11.62
C PHE A 222 6.28 -11.39 10.26
N GLU A 223 7.18 -12.36 10.13
CA GLU A 223 7.82 -12.60 8.85
C GLU A 223 6.91 -13.45 7.95
N PRO A 224 6.59 -12.98 6.73
CA PRO A 224 5.88 -13.81 5.77
C PRO A 224 6.74 -15.02 5.43
N LYS A 225 6.13 -16.21 5.39
CA LYS A 225 6.79 -17.40 4.83
C LYS A 225 7.06 -17.12 3.36
N LEU A 226 8.31 -17.10 2.95
CA LEU A 226 8.64 -17.01 1.53
C LEU A 226 8.39 -18.38 0.91
N ALA A 227 7.88 -18.43 -0.33
CA ALA A 227 7.66 -19.68 -1.04
C ALA A 227 8.93 -20.55 -1.19
N ASN A 228 10.10 -19.97 -0.94
CA ASN A 228 11.41 -20.63 -1.01
C ASN A 228 11.93 -21.17 0.34
N ASP A 229 11.16 -21.09 1.44
CA ASP A 229 11.57 -21.64 2.75
C ASP A 229 11.30 -23.15 2.89
N ASN A 230 10.89 -23.83 1.81
CA ASN A 230 10.92 -25.29 1.73
C ASN A 230 12.30 -25.75 1.25
N GLY A 231 13.30 -25.57 2.12
CA GLY A 231 14.56 -26.30 2.06
C GLY A 231 14.45 -27.65 2.76
#